data_AF-A0A2K4KYA6-F1
#
_entry.id   AF-A0A2K4KYA6-F1
#
_cell.length_a   1.000
_cell.length_b   1.000
_cell.length_c   1.000
_cell.angle_alpha   90.00
_cell.angle_beta   90.00
_cell.angle_gamma   90.00
#
_symmetry.space_group_name_H-M   'P 1'
#
loop_
_entity.id
_entity.type
_entity.pdbx_description
1 polymer ?
#
loop_
_entity_poly.entity_id
_entity_poly.type
_entity_poly.pdbx_seq_one_letter_code
_entity_poly.pdbx_strand_id
1 'polypeptide(L)'
;MLQISQGRGQQSSAAAGSKKKNESTLQRLMRMYGDHMSVVQVAAELNYSVTYFRKKIGAADYQHLGWVKAIYPARKKSGRFWVYRTEAVACFLDKGV
;
A
#
# COMPACT_ATOMS: atom_id res chain seq x y z
N MET A 1 15.21 -63.78 11.68
CA MET A 1 14.53 -62.53 12.07
C MET A 1 15.17 -61.38 11.33
N LEU A 2 14.55 -60.88 10.26
CA LEU A 2 15.02 -59.69 9.52
C LEU A 2 14.38 -58.44 10.14
N GLN A 3 15.19 -57.55 10.71
CA GLN A 3 14.74 -56.24 11.19
C GLN A 3 14.80 -55.22 10.05
N ILE A 4 13.65 -54.61 9.78
CA ILE A 4 13.39 -53.66 8.70
C ILE A 4 13.88 -52.28 9.13
N SER A 5 14.81 -51.71 8.37
CA SER A 5 15.29 -50.33 8.49
C SER A 5 14.15 -49.35 8.16
N GLN A 6 13.57 -48.70 9.18
CA GLN A 6 12.58 -47.64 8.99
C GLN A 6 13.26 -46.28 8.81
N GLY A 7 13.16 -45.78 7.58
CA GLY A 7 12.69 -44.42 7.30
C GLY A 7 13.51 -43.27 7.88
N ARG A 8 14.65 -42.98 7.26
CA ARG A 8 15.30 -41.67 7.34
C ARG A 8 14.37 -40.65 6.66
N GLY A 9 13.48 -40.05 7.44
CA GLY A 9 12.65 -38.92 7.01
C GLY A 9 13.53 -37.72 6.68
N GLN A 10 14.02 -37.67 5.44
CA GLN A 10 14.45 -36.43 4.80
C GLN A 10 13.24 -35.51 4.75
N GLN A 11 13.05 -34.70 5.78
CA GLN A 11 12.27 -33.48 5.63
C GLN A 11 13.16 -32.53 4.84
N SER A 12 12.87 -32.49 3.55
CA SER A 12 13.42 -31.59 2.56
C SER A 12 13.58 -30.20 3.15
N SER A 13 14.82 -29.72 3.11
CA SER A 13 15.17 -28.32 3.28
C SER A 13 14.44 -27.55 2.19
N ALA A 14 13.21 -27.12 2.47
CA ALA A 14 12.50 -26.19 1.62
C ALA A 14 13.33 -24.91 1.64
N ALA A 15 14.00 -24.67 0.52
CA ALA A 15 14.70 -23.43 0.25
C ALA A 15 13.77 -22.26 0.58
N ALA A 16 14.04 -21.57 1.68
CA ALA A 16 13.50 -20.24 1.94
C ALA A 16 14.27 -19.23 1.07
N GLY A 17 14.25 -19.49 -0.24
CA GLY A 17 14.64 -18.52 -1.24
C GLY A 17 13.54 -17.46 -1.36
N SER A 18 13.94 -16.21 -1.11
CA SER A 18 13.39 -15.05 -1.80
C SER A 18 12.01 -14.56 -1.36
N LYS A 19 11.93 -13.98 -0.17
CA LYS A 19 11.27 -12.68 -0.03
C LYS A 19 12.16 -11.78 0.80
N LYS A 20 13.01 -10.96 0.14
CA LYS A 20 13.32 -9.64 0.68
C LYS A 20 11.98 -9.10 1.16
N LYS A 21 11.80 -8.90 2.46
CA LYS A 21 10.61 -8.23 2.99
C LYS A 21 10.46 -6.99 2.12
N ASN A 22 9.46 -6.97 1.24
CA ASN A 22 9.06 -5.74 0.59
C ASN A 22 8.85 -4.80 1.77
N GLU A 23 9.69 -3.78 1.89
CA GLU A 23 9.43 -2.69 2.82
C GLU A 23 7.97 -2.34 2.56
N SER A 24 7.10 -2.59 3.56
CA SER A 24 5.65 -2.45 3.35
C SER A 24 5.44 -1.09 2.70
N THR A 25 4.57 -0.98 1.69
CA THR A 25 4.35 0.29 0.97
C THR A 25 4.16 1.45 1.95
N LEU A 26 3.57 1.14 3.11
CA LEU A 26 3.51 1.98 4.31
C LEU A 26 4.88 2.47 4.81
N GLN A 27 5.79 1.58 5.19
CA GLN A 27 7.14 1.94 5.67
C GLN A 27 7.88 2.83 4.66
N ARG A 28 7.78 2.52 3.35
CA ARG A 28 8.39 3.34 2.29
C ARG A 28 7.84 4.76 2.29
N LEU A 29 6.51 4.87 2.26
CA LEU A 29 5.83 6.16 2.19
C LEU A 29 6.00 6.95 3.48
N MET A 30 5.97 6.30 4.64
CA MET A 30 6.23 6.92 5.95
C MET A 30 7.65 7.50 6.01
N ARG A 31 8.64 6.79 5.48
CA ARG A 31 10.03 7.27 5.45
C ARG A 31 10.22 8.46 4.50
N MET A 32 9.51 8.48 3.37
CA MET A 32 9.63 9.55 2.38
C MET A 32 8.81 10.80 2.71
N TYR A 33 7.60 10.64 3.23
CA TYR A 33 6.62 11.71 3.36
C TYR A 33 6.13 11.96 4.79
N GLY A 34 6.41 11.05 5.73
CA GLY A 34 5.91 11.11 7.10
C GLY A 34 4.44 10.70 7.22
N ASP A 35 3.76 11.17 8.26
CA ASP A 35 2.37 10.80 8.60
C ASP A 35 1.31 11.24 7.58
N HIS A 36 1.61 12.30 6.84
CA HIS A 36 0.67 12.93 5.93
C HIS A 36 1.31 13.27 4.59
N MET A 37 0.62 12.92 3.51
CA MET A 37 1.01 13.23 2.14
C MET A 37 0.18 14.38 1.58
N SER A 38 0.83 15.25 0.83
CA SER A 38 0.16 16.28 0.02
C SER A 38 -0.52 15.67 -1.20
N VAL A 39 -1.49 16.40 -1.77
CA VAL A 39 -2.16 16.04 -3.03
C VAL A 39 -1.17 15.65 -4.14
N VAL A 40 -0.06 16.37 -4.26
CA VAL A 40 0.94 16.15 -5.33
C VAL A 40 1.64 14.80 -5.14
N GLN A 41 2.02 14.48 -3.90
CA GLN A 41 2.69 13.23 -3.57
C GLN A 41 1.74 12.03 -3.74
N VAL A 42 0.50 12.14 -3.28
CA VAL A 42 -0.49 11.06 -3.45
C VAL A 42 -0.79 10.82 -4.93
N ALA A 43 -0.93 11.87 -5.72
CA ALA A 43 -1.13 11.75 -7.16
C ALA A 43 0.07 11.07 -7.84
N ALA A 44 1.30 11.41 -7.45
CA ALA A 44 2.51 10.79 -7.97
C ALA A 44 2.56 9.28 -7.67
N GLU A 45 2.29 8.86 -6.43
CA GLU A 45 2.29 7.44 -6.06
C GLU A 45 1.20 6.62 -6.75
N LEU A 46 0.06 7.25 -7.06
CA LEU A 46 -1.03 6.63 -7.83
C LEU A 46 -0.80 6.70 -9.36
N ASN A 47 0.33 7.27 -9.81
CA ASN A 47 0.60 7.56 -11.22
C ASN A 47 -0.52 8.36 -11.92
N TYR A 48 -1.14 9.29 -11.19
CA TYR A 48 -2.15 10.20 -11.70
C TYR A 48 -1.60 11.62 -11.86
N SER A 49 -2.16 12.38 -12.80
CA SER A 49 -1.91 13.81 -12.83
C SER A 49 -2.56 14.50 -11.64
N VAL A 50 -1.90 15.54 -11.11
CA VAL A 50 -2.43 16.34 -9.98
C VAL A 50 -3.81 16.91 -10.30
N THR A 51 -4.01 17.35 -11.55
CA THR A 51 -5.29 17.87 -12.04
C THR A 51 -6.37 16.80 -12.03
N TYR A 52 -6.07 15.60 -12.51
CA TYR A 52 -7.00 14.47 -12.46
C TYR A 52 -7.37 14.14 -11.01
N PHE A 53 -6.37 14.00 -10.14
CA PHE A 53 -6.60 13.68 -8.73
C PHE A 53 -7.50 14.71 -8.05
N ARG A 54 -7.20 16.01 -8.19
CA ARG A 54 -8.00 17.10 -7.61
C ARG A 54 -9.44 17.11 -8.12
N LYS A 55 -9.62 16.88 -9.43
CA LYS A 55 -10.95 16.84 -10.05
C LYS A 55 -11.78 15.69 -9.49
N LYS A 56 -11.19 14.50 -9.30
CA LYS A 56 -11.90 13.29 -8.87
C LYS A 56 -12.16 13.26 -7.37
N ILE A 57 -11.16 13.59 -6.54
CA ILE A 57 -11.30 13.55 -5.08
C ILE A 57 -12.29 14.59 -4.53
N GLY A 58 -12.54 15.67 -5.28
CA GLY A 58 -13.43 16.76 -4.89
C GLY A 58 -14.87 16.63 -5.39
N ALA A 59 -15.15 15.72 -6.33
CA ALA A 59 -16.46 15.63 -6.98
C ALA A 59 -17.24 14.40 -6.52
N ALA A 60 -18.52 14.60 -6.21
CA ALA A 60 -19.43 13.56 -5.72
C ALA A 60 -19.58 12.41 -6.73
N ASP A 61 -19.60 12.75 -8.03
CA ASP A 61 -19.76 11.79 -9.12
C ASP A 61 -18.68 10.71 -9.14
N TYR A 62 -17.52 10.94 -8.52
CA TYR A 62 -16.38 10.01 -8.55
C TYR A 62 -16.13 9.28 -7.22
N GLN A 63 -17.02 9.43 -6.24
CA GLN A 63 -16.89 8.72 -4.96
C GLN A 63 -17.03 7.19 -5.10
N HIS A 64 -17.57 6.72 -6.24
CA HIS A 64 -17.62 5.30 -6.56
C HIS A 64 -16.25 4.70 -6.93
N LEU A 65 -15.25 5.51 -7.29
CA LEU A 65 -13.92 5.03 -7.63
C LEU A 65 -13.26 4.43 -6.37
N GLY A 66 -12.73 3.22 -6.48
CA GLY A 66 -12.15 2.49 -5.34
C GLY A 66 -11.06 3.28 -4.60
N TRP A 67 -10.18 3.97 -5.34
CA TRP A 67 -9.14 4.81 -4.75
C TRP A 67 -9.69 6.07 -4.07
N VAL A 68 -10.75 6.68 -4.63
CA VAL A 68 -11.40 7.84 -4.00
C VAL A 68 -12.07 7.41 -2.71
N LYS A 69 -12.82 6.30 -2.72
CA LYS A 69 -13.48 5.75 -1.53
C LYS A 69 -12.49 5.40 -0.41
N ALA A 70 -11.30 4.92 -0.76
CA ALA A 70 -10.24 4.61 0.20
C ALA A 70 -9.55 5.86 0.77
N ILE A 71 -9.25 6.85 -0.07
CA ILE A 71 -8.38 7.99 0.29
C ILE A 71 -9.17 9.20 0.80
N TYR A 72 -10.38 9.44 0.28
CA TYR A 72 -11.24 10.56 0.67
C TYR A 72 -11.50 10.67 2.18
N PRO A 73 -11.88 9.60 2.92
CA PRO A 73 -12.10 9.69 4.36
C PRO A 73 -10.82 9.98 5.16
N ALA A 74 -9.65 9.69 4.59
CA ALA A 74 -8.34 9.95 5.21
C ALA A 74 -7.83 11.39 4.99
N ARG A 75 -8.67 12.26 4.42
CA ARG A 75 -8.34 13.67 4.14
C ARG A 75 -8.42 14.51 5.41
N LYS A 76 -7.35 15.24 5.72
CA LYS A 76 -7.25 16.19 6.83
C LYS A 76 -6.92 17.58 6.30
N LYS A 77 -7.50 18.62 6.90
CA LYS A 77 -7.15 20.01 6.58
C LYS A 77 -5.89 20.40 7.34
N SER A 78 -4.86 20.85 6.60
CA SER A 78 -3.62 21.39 7.15
C SER A 78 -3.45 22.81 6.62
N GLY A 79 -3.86 23.80 7.43
CA GLY A 79 -3.95 25.19 7.01
C GLY A 79 -4.85 25.38 5.79
N ARG A 80 -4.28 25.87 4.68
CA ARG A 80 -4.99 26.09 3.41
C ARG A 80 -5.02 24.85 2.50
N PHE A 81 -4.26 23.80 2.84
CA PHE A 81 -4.11 22.62 1.99
C PHE A 81 -4.80 21.41 2.58
N TRP A 82 -5.24 20.51 1.69
CA TRP A 82 -5.70 19.18 2.07
C TRP A 82 -4.52 18.21 2.03
N VAL A 83 -4.35 17.46 3.11
CA VAL A 83 -3.37 16.38 3.24
C VAL A 83 -4.08 15.07 3.49
N TYR A 84 -3.44 13.96 3.17
CA TYR A 84 -4.01 12.62 3.29
C TYR A 84 -3.11 11.77 4.17
N ARG A 85 -3.69 10.91 5.01
CA ARG A 85 -2.88 9.98 5.81
C ARG A 85 -2.12 9.03 4.88
N THR A 86 -0.82 8.99 5.07
CA THR A 86 0.09 8.11 4.34
C THR A 86 -0.32 6.65 4.46
N GLU A 87 -0.82 6.27 5.63
CA GLU A 87 -1.33 4.93 5.91
C GLU A 87 -2.49 4.50 5.00
N ALA A 88 -3.45 5.40 4.75
CA ALA A 88 -4.58 5.09 3.90
C ALA A 88 -4.16 4.91 2.43
N VAL A 89 -3.23 5.73 1.96
CA VAL A 89 -2.65 5.65 0.61
C VAL A 89 -1.86 4.36 0.46
N ALA A 90 -1.02 4.04 1.45
CA ALA A 90 -0.27 2.79 1.51
C ALA A 90 -1.19 1.57 1.49
N CYS A 91 -2.25 1.57 2.31
CA CYS A 91 -3.22 0.49 2.37
C CYS A 91 -3.93 0.27 1.03
N PHE A 92 -4.25 1.36 0.30
CA PHE A 92 -4.81 1.26 -1.04
C PHE A 92 -3.83 0.65 -2.05
N LEU A 93 -2.57 1.09 -2.03
CA LEU A 93 -1.52 0.60 -2.94
C LEU A 93 -1.15 -0.86 -2.65
N ASP A 94 -1.11 -1.25 -1.38
CA ASP A 94 -0.79 -2.61 -0.93
C ASP A 94 -1.90 -3.60 -1.31
N LYS A 95 -3.16 -3.14 -1.32
CA LYS A 95 -4.31 -3.91 -1.75
C LYS A 95 -4.36 -4.20 -3.25
N GLY A 96 -3.42 -3.67 -4.05
CA GLY A 96 -3.16 -4.02 -5.44
C GLY A 96 -4.40 -4.35 -6.27
N VAL A 97 -4.86 -3.40 -7.08
CA VAL A 97 -5.81 -3.70 -8.16
C VAL A 97 -5.27 -4.86 -9.01
#